data_AF-A0A5C7QNT3-F1
#
_entry.id   AF-A0A5C7QNT3-F1
#
_cell.length_a   1.000
_cell.length_b   1.000
_cell.length_c   1.000
_cell.angle_alpha   90.00
_cell.angle_beta   90.00
_cell.angle_gamma   90.00
#
_symmetry.space_group_name_H-M   'P 1'
#
loop_
_entity.id
_entity.type
_entity.pdbx_description
1 polymer ?
#
loop_
_entity_poly.entity_id
_entity_poly.type
_entity_poly.pdbx_seq_one_letter_code
_entity_poly.pdbx_strand_id
1 'polypeptide(L)'
;MPFAEAGRPSRGAADLMPVLSGSDPRPVFRVGLFGLAQRFERVVEIVLRHARHNPYRFEIAASRGPGEYDIAVVDMTVHGGAEVASTLLRLPQARPVVRVGRRADPSRGEDDLLLDAFTINLLKVLNSAVDRFLRAGGQHLPAPPTAVRASARPTVLIVDDSASVRRQIALALRH
;
A
#
# COMPACT_ATOMS: atom_id res chain seq x y z
N MET A 1 -0.79 62.64 -34.63
CA MET A 1 -0.30 61.66 -35.63
C MET A 1 -0.19 60.30 -34.94
N PRO A 2 -0.43 59.19 -35.67
CA PRO A 2 -1.19 57.98 -35.28
C PRO A 2 -0.46 57.09 -34.25
N PHE A 3 -1.08 56.15 -33.52
CA PHE A 3 -1.34 54.76 -33.93
C PHE A 3 -2.49 54.15 -33.13
N ALA A 4 -3.39 53.47 -33.86
CA ALA A 4 -4.34 52.51 -33.30
C ALA A 4 -3.64 51.15 -33.18
N GLU A 5 -3.73 50.49 -32.03
CA GLU A 5 -3.52 49.05 -31.94
C GLU A 5 -4.59 48.43 -31.03
N ALA A 6 -5.25 47.44 -31.57
CA ALA A 6 -6.42 46.77 -31.02
C ALA A 6 -6.01 45.72 -29.98
N GLY A 7 -6.60 45.78 -28.79
CA GLY A 7 -6.51 44.73 -27.78
C GLY A 7 -7.88 44.42 -27.16
N ARG A 8 -8.62 43.49 -27.78
CA ARG A 8 -9.65 42.67 -27.13
C ARG A 8 -9.24 41.21 -27.32
N PRO A 9 -9.72 40.22 -26.55
CA PRO A 9 -10.58 40.27 -25.36
C PRO A 9 -10.01 39.47 -24.15
N SER A 10 -10.33 39.90 -22.93
CA SER A 10 -10.19 39.08 -21.73
C SER A 10 -11.18 37.91 -21.78
N ARG A 11 -10.68 36.70 -22.02
CA ARG A 11 -11.44 35.44 -22.05
C ARG A 11 -10.72 34.41 -21.19
N GLY A 12 -11.48 33.72 -20.34
CA GLY A 12 -11.00 32.72 -19.38
C GLY A 12 -11.16 33.27 -17.97
N ALA A 13 -12.31 33.15 -17.30
CA ALA A 13 -12.78 31.86 -16.78
C ALA A 13 -11.62 31.02 -16.26
N ALA A 14 -10.80 31.62 -15.39
CA ALA A 14 -9.80 30.91 -14.62
C ALA A 14 -10.54 30.10 -13.55
N ASP A 15 -10.56 28.80 -13.81
CA ASP A 15 -10.70 27.71 -12.87
C ASP A 15 -11.84 27.82 -11.86
N LEU A 16 -12.93 27.17 -12.28
CA LEU A 16 -13.54 26.12 -11.48
C LEU A 16 -12.43 25.25 -10.83
N MET A 17 -11.94 25.68 -9.67
CA MET A 17 -11.23 24.81 -8.74
C MET A 17 -12.14 23.61 -8.50
N PRO A 18 -11.73 22.38 -8.89
CA PRO A 18 -12.44 21.22 -8.42
C PRO A 18 -12.24 21.23 -6.91
N VAL A 19 -13.35 21.38 -6.18
CA VAL A 19 -13.43 21.01 -4.77
C VAL A 19 -12.92 19.57 -4.66
N LEU A 20 -11.63 19.43 -4.35
CA LEU A 20 -11.03 18.18 -3.96
C LEU A 20 -11.80 17.72 -2.74
N SER A 21 -12.72 16.80 -2.98
CA SER A 21 -13.56 16.20 -1.96
C SER A 21 -12.64 15.46 -1.00
N GLY A 22 -12.29 16.13 0.10
CA GLY A 22 -11.76 15.57 1.36
C GLY A 22 -10.87 14.33 1.24
N SER A 23 -9.91 14.30 0.32
CA SER A 23 -8.87 13.27 0.37
C SER A 23 -7.91 13.66 1.48
N ASP A 24 -7.95 12.91 2.56
CA ASP A 24 -6.94 12.96 3.60
C ASP A 24 -5.54 12.96 2.94
N PRO A 25 -4.71 14.00 3.11
CA PRO A 25 -3.45 14.14 2.39
C PRO A 25 -2.37 13.17 2.88
N ARG A 26 -2.66 12.39 3.93
CA ARG A 26 -1.71 11.46 4.54
C ARG A 26 -1.44 10.26 3.60
N PRO A 27 -0.17 9.84 3.46
CA PRO A 27 0.16 8.68 2.65
C PRO A 27 -0.42 7.40 3.26
N VAL A 28 -0.92 6.52 2.39
CA VAL A 28 -1.59 5.27 2.76
C VAL A 28 -0.62 4.09 2.65
N PHE A 29 -0.40 3.37 3.74
CA PHE A 29 0.45 2.17 3.79
C PHE A 29 -0.40 0.92 4.04
N ARG A 30 -0.24 -0.08 3.17
CA ARG A 30 -0.96 -1.35 3.26
C ARG A 30 -0.21 -2.34 4.14
N VAL A 31 -0.89 -2.90 5.12
CA VAL A 31 -0.36 -3.84 6.10
C VAL A 31 -0.85 -5.25 5.76
N GLY A 32 0.07 -6.13 5.34
CA GLY A 32 -0.20 -7.55 5.13
C GLY A 32 -0.01 -8.33 6.43
N LEU A 33 -1.05 -9.01 6.90
CA LEU A 33 -1.01 -9.81 8.14
C LEU A 33 -0.76 -11.29 7.82
N PHE A 34 0.33 -11.88 8.31
CA PHE A 34 0.73 -13.26 8.02
C PHE A 34 0.69 -14.11 9.28
N GLY A 35 -0.18 -15.13 9.29
CA GLY A 35 -0.27 -16.09 10.39
C GLY A 35 -0.82 -15.52 11.70
N LEU A 36 -1.30 -14.27 11.70
CA LEU A 36 -1.79 -13.60 12.90
C LEU A 36 -3.14 -14.21 13.33
N ALA A 37 -3.32 -14.50 14.62
CA ALA A 37 -4.59 -15.01 15.11
C ALA A 37 -5.73 -13.98 14.93
N GLN A 38 -6.94 -14.45 14.60
CA GLN A 38 -8.11 -13.60 14.27
C GLN A 38 -8.39 -12.49 15.29
N ARG A 39 -8.20 -12.78 16.60
CA ARG A 39 -8.36 -11.78 17.66
C ARG A 39 -7.45 -10.57 17.43
N PHE A 40 -6.18 -10.81 17.07
CA PHE A 40 -5.22 -9.74 16.82
C PHE A 40 -5.46 -9.07 15.47
N GLU A 41 -5.86 -9.81 14.43
CA GLU A 41 -6.30 -9.19 13.15
C GLU A 41 -7.42 -8.18 13.38
N ARG A 42 -8.42 -8.54 14.21
CA ARG A 42 -9.51 -7.63 14.58
C ARG A 42 -9.04 -6.42 15.38
N VAL A 43 -8.09 -6.61 16.30
CA VAL A 43 -7.48 -5.49 17.03
C VAL A 43 -6.75 -4.54 16.07
N VAL A 44 -5.96 -5.07 15.13
CA VAL A 44 -5.30 -4.23 14.11
C VAL A 44 -6.35 -3.43 13.36
N GLU A 45 -7.39 -4.07 12.83
CA GLU A 45 -8.45 -3.39 12.08
C GLU A 45 -9.09 -2.25 12.88
N ILE A 46 -9.40 -2.49 14.16
CA ILE A 46 -9.97 -1.47 15.05
C ILE A 46 -8.96 -0.34 15.26
N VAL A 47 -7.72 -0.63 15.63
CA VAL A 47 -6.71 0.42 15.89
C VAL A 47 -6.48 1.26 14.65
N LEU A 48 -6.31 0.65 13.48
CA LEU A 48 -6.07 1.37 12.23
C LEU A 48 -7.27 2.23 11.81
N ARG A 49 -8.50 1.73 11.98
CA ARG A 49 -9.74 2.50 11.71
C ARG A 49 -9.85 3.76 12.58
N HIS A 50 -9.32 3.72 13.80
CA HIS A 50 -9.40 4.81 14.77
C HIS A 50 -8.14 5.70 14.81
N ALA A 51 -7.09 5.38 14.05
CA ALA A 51 -5.82 6.11 14.00
C ALA A 51 -5.90 7.44 13.21
N ARG A 52 -6.87 8.30 13.55
CA ARG A 52 -7.15 9.55 12.83
C ARG A 52 -6.07 10.61 12.94
N HIS A 53 -5.27 10.59 14.01
CA HIS A 53 -4.19 11.55 14.26
C HIS A 53 -2.80 11.02 13.88
N ASN A 54 -2.71 9.79 13.40
CA ASN A 54 -1.43 9.19 13.01
C ASN A 54 -0.87 9.89 11.75
N PRO A 55 0.44 10.13 11.61
CA PRO A 55 1.00 10.77 10.41
C PRO A 55 0.74 9.96 9.13
N TYR A 56 0.67 8.63 9.27
CA TYR A 56 0.41 7.70 8.17
C TYR A 56 -1.00 7.10 8.28
N ARG A 57 -1.63 6.82 7.14
CA ARG A 57 -2.89 6.09 7.09
C ARG A 57 -2.58 4.63 6.81
N PHE A 58 -2.92 3.73 7.73
CA PHE A 58 -2.70 2.31 7.52
C PHE A 58 -4.00 1.61 7.10
N GLU A 59 -3.90 0.72 6.12
CA GLU A 59 -5.01 -0.13 5.68
C GLU A 59 -4.59 -1.60 5.67
N ILE A 60 -5.52 -2.51 5.95
CA ILE A 60 -5.22 -3.94 5.81
C ILE A 60 -5.18 -4.29 4.32
N ALA A 61 -4.07 -4.90 3.89
CA ALA A 61 -3.96 -5.39 2.53
C ALA A 61 -4.97 -6.52 2.30
N ALA A 62 -5.79 -6.39 1.24
CA ALA A 62 -6.78 -7.41 0.88
C ALA A 62 -6.14 -8.73 0.40
N SER A 63 -4.90 -8.66 -0.07
CA SER A 63 -4.12 -9.80 -0.51
C SER A 63 -2.65 -9.63 -0.11
N ARG A 64 -1.94 -10.75 -0.09
CA ARG A 64 -0.58 -10.90 0.45
C ARG A 64 0.45 -11.13 -0.65
N GLY A 65 0.08 -10.84 -1.90
CA GLY A 65 0.96 -10.97 -3.05
C GLY A 65 2.08 -9.91 -3.06
N PRO A 66 3.17 -10.16 -3.79
CA PRO A 66 4.22 -9.17 -3.98
C PRO A 66 3.67 -7.86 -4.56
N GLY A 67 3.94 -6.73 -3.91
CA GLY A 67 3.46 -5.40 -4.30
C GLY A 67 2.05 -5.04 -3.84
N GLU A 68 1.32 -5.97 -3.23
CA GLU A 68 -0.04 -5.73 -2.71
C GLU A 68 -0.04 -5.20 -1.27
N TYR A 69 1.08 -5.31 -0.57
CA TYR A 69 1.31 -4.73 0.75
C TYR A 69 2.61 -3.91 0.77
N ASP A 70 2.66 -2.94 1.69
CA ASP A 70 3.81 -2.07 1.90
C ASP A 70 4.58 -2.45 3.17
N ILE A 71 3.92 -3.10 4.13
CA ILE A 71 4.49 -3.62 5.37
C ILE A 71 3.93 -5.01 5.63
N ALA A 72 4.78 -5.98 6.00
CA ALA A 72 4.34 -7.29 6.44
C ALA A 72 4.40 -7.40 7.97
N VAL A 73 3.33 -7.85 8.59
CA VAL A 73 3.28 -8.21 10.01
C VAL A 73 3.18 -9.72 10.10
N VAL A 74 4.19 -10.38 10.67
CA VAL A 74 4.30 -11.83 10.68
C VAL A 74 4.25 -12.34 12.11
N ASP A 75 3.28 -13.21 12.40
CA ASP A 75 3.24 -13.93 13.66
C ASP A 75 4.33 -15.01 13.69
N MET A 76 5.25 -14.89 14.64
CA MET A 76 6.38 -15.80 14.82
C MET A 76 6.05 -16.95 15.77
N THR A 77 4.85 -16.94 16.37
CA THR A 77 4.40 -17.95 17.33
C THR A 77 3.66 -19.10 16.64
N VAL A 78 3.24 -18.89 15.39
CA VAL A 78 2.67 -19.93 14.56
C VAL A 78 3.75 -20.75 13.87
N HIS A 79 3.42 -22.02 13.58
CA HIS A 79 4.29 -22.89 12.81
C HIS A 79 4.53 -22.30 11.41
N GLY A 80 5.79 -22.24 10.97
CA GLY A 80 6.16 -21.62 9.69
C GLY A 80 6.38 -20.10 9.73
N GLY A 81 6.15 -19.42 10.87
CA GLY A 81 6.26 -17.96 10.95
C GLY A 81 7.66 -17.43 10.67
N ALA A 82 8.69 -18.12 11.16
CA ALA A 82 10.09 -17.74 10.93
C ALA A 82 10.49 -17.94 9.46
N GLU A 83 10.02 -19.01 8.84
CA GLU A 83 10.23 -19.33 7.44
C GLU A 83 9.56 -18.30 6.53
N VAL A 84 8.33 -17.88 6.87
CA VAL A 84 7.61 -16.81 6.17
C VAL A 84 8.40 -15.50 6.27
N ALA A 85 8.76 -15.06 7.47
CA ALA A 85 9.53 -13.83 7.67
C ALA A 85 10.86 -13.85 6.88
N SER A 86 11.58 -14.96 6.93
CA SER A 86 12.85 -15.14 6.20
C SER A 86 12.65 -15.14 4.68
N THR A 87 11.53 -15.67 4.20
CA THR A 87 11.19 -15.68 2.78
C THR A 87 10.84 -14.28 2.28
N LEU A 88 10.03 -13.53 3.05
CA LEU A 88 9.67 -12.15 2.71
C LEU A 88 10.89 -11.23 2.62
N LEU A 89 11.88 -11.42 3.51
CA LEU A 89 13.13 -10.66 3.49
C LEU A 89 14.06 -11.00 2.32
N ARG A 90 13.91 -12.19 1.72
CA ARG A 90 14.69 -12.62 0.55
C ARG A 90 14.10 -12.16 -0.78
N LEU A 91 12.94 -11.52 -0.77
CA LEU A 91 12.31 -11.04 -2.00
C LEU A 91 13.09 -9.87 -2.61
N PRO A 92 13.17 -9.77 -3.96
CA PRO A 92 13.89 -8.67 -4.63
C PRO A 92 13.36 -7.27 -4.30
N GLN A 93 12.10 -7.18 -3.85
CA GLN A 93 11.45 -5.96 -3.36
C GLN A 93 11.02 -6.16 -1.91
N ALA A 94 11.97 -6.54 -1.05
CA ALA A 94 11.71 -6.77 0.36
C ALA A 94 11.06 -5.53 0.99
N ARG A 95 9.82 -5.72 1.46
CA ARG A 95 9.10 -4.73 2.26
C ARG A 95 9.49 -4.89 3.72
N PRO A 96 9.36 -3.84 4.55
CA PRO A 96 9.58 -3.96 5.98
C PRO A 96 8.75 -5.10 6.58
N VAL A 97 9.40 -5.94 7.39
CA VAL A 97 8.78 -7.07 8.08
C VAL A 97 8.81 -6.80 9.58
N VAL A 98 7.63 -6.59 10.15
CA VAL A 98 7.36 -6.50 11.59
C VAL A 98 7.08 -7.90 12.10
N ARG A 99 7.85 -8.36 13.08
CA ARG A 99 7.67 -9.69 13.67
C ARG A 99 6.83 -9.58 14.94
N VAL A 100 5.91 -10.51 15.13
CA VAL A 100 5.04 -10.57 16.31
C VAL A 100 5.39 -11.80 17.14
N GLY A 101 5.65 -11.63 18.44
CA GLY A 101 6.14 -12.71 19.29
C GLY A 101 5.62 -12.66 20.73
N ARG A 102 5.78 -13.77 21.48
CA ARG A 102 5.43 -13.83 22.92
C ARG A 102 6.46 -13.19 23.84
N ARG A 103 7.72 -13.19 23.43
CA ARG A 103 8.85 -12.71 24.24
C ARG A 103 9.70 -11.79 23.38
N ALA A 104 10.28 -10.78 24.01
CA ALA A 104 11.34 -9.99 23.39
C ALA A 104 12.51 -10.94 23.12
N ASP A 105 12.88 -11.05 21.86
CA ASP A 105 14.04 -11.82 21.43
C ASP A 105 15.16 -10.80 21.16
N PRO A 106 16.29 -10.85 21.88
CA PRO A 106 17.38 -9.89 21.72
C PRO A 106 17.97 -9.87 20.30
N SER A 107 17.80 -10.96 19.54
CA SER A 107 18.25 -11.04 18.16
C SER A 107 17.31 -10.34 17.17
N ARG A 108 16.10 -9.97 17.62
CA ARG A 108 15.10 -9.27 16.84
C ARG A 108 15.09 -7.82 17.29
N GLY A 109 15.36 -6.91 16.35
CA GLY A 109 15.57 -5.49 16.66
C GLY A 109 14.33 -4.79 17.25
N GLU A 110 14.41 -3.47 17.41
CA GLU A 110 13.36 -2.65 18.06
C GLU A 110 11.98 -2.64 17.39
N ASP A 111 11.84 -3.24 16.20
CA ASP A 111 10.59 -3.27 15.44
C ASP A 111 9.73 -4.50 15.74
N ASP A 112 10.06 -5.23 16.81
CA ASP A 112 9.32 -6.40 17.24
C ASP A 112 8.09 -6.02 18.06
N LEU A 113 6.97 -6.66 17.74
CA LEU A 113 5.69 -6.46 18.41
C LEU A 113 5.42 -7.62 19.37
N LEU A 114 5.33 -7.33 20.66
CA LEU A 114 4.97 -8.34 21.66
C LEU A 114 3.47 -8.54 21.72
N LEU A 115 3.02 -9.78 21.87
CA LEU A 115 1.59 -10.10 21.99
C LEU A 115 0.95 -9.48 23.24
N ASP A 116 1.72 -9.26 24.33
CA ASP A 116 1.19 -8.68 25.57
C ASP A 116 0.92 -7.16 25.46
N ALA A 117 1.74 -6.46 24.69
CA ALA A 117 1.71 -5.01 24.50
C ALA A 117 1.32 -4.64 23.06
N PHE A 118 0.72 -5.58 22.32
CA PHE A 118 0.45 -5.48 20.89
C PHE A 118 -0.31 -4.20 20.55
N THR A 119 -1.45 -3.95 21.21
CA THR A 119 -2.33 -2.82 20.91
C THR A 119 -1.64 -1.47 21.14
N ILE A 120 -0.88 -1.35 22.23
CA ILE A 120 -0.23 -0.09 22.63
C ILE A 120 0.94 0.23 21.71
N ASN A 121 1.68 -0.80 21.27
CA ASN A 121 2.88 -0.62 20.47
C ASN A 121 2.63 -0.67 18.96
N LEU A 122 1.47 -1.14 18.49
CA LEU A 122 1.20 -1.36 17.07
C LEU A 122 1.49 -0.13 16.20
N LEU A 123 0.88 1.02 16.50
CA LEU A 123 1.07 2.22 15.68
C LEU A 123 2.51 2.74 15.74
N LYS A 124 3.14 2.69 16.93
CA LYS A 124 4.54 3.08 17.11
C LYS A 124 5.45 2.25 16.22
N VAL A 125 5.31 0.92 16.26
CA VAL A 125 6.15 -0.02 15.49
C VAL A 125 5.89 0.14 13.99
N LEU A 126 4.64 0.27 13.56
CA LEU A 126 4.32 0.50 12.14
C LEU A 126 4.90 1.83 11.62
N ASN A 127 4.79 2.92 12.39
CA ASN A 127 5.39 4.20 12.02
C ASN A 127 6.92 4.10 11.91
N SER A 128 7.58 3.49 12.90
CA SER A 128 9.04 3.27 12.87
C SER A 128 9.49 2.45 11.67
N ALA A 129 8.73 1.40 11.32
CA ALA A 129 9.00 0.56 10.17
C ALA A 129 8.90 1.35 8.84
N VAL A 130 7.88 2.21 8.71
CA VAL A 130 7.72 3.12 7.57
C VAL A 130 8.87 4.12 7.53
N ASP A 131 9.15 4.80 8.63
CA ASP A 131 10.20 5.83 8.70
C ASP A 131 11.56 5.25 8.30
N ARG A 132 11.88 4.05 8.79
CA ARG A 132 13.10 3.34 8.43
C ARG A 132 13.13 2.97 6.94
N PHE A 133 12.02 2.45 6.42
CA PHE A 133 11.91 2.10 5.00
C PHE A 133 12.11 3.32 4.10
N LEU A 134 11.47 4.45 4.42
CA LEU A 134 11.62 5.70 3.68
C LEU A 134 13.04 6.27 3.78
N ARG A 135 13.67 6.21 4.96
CA ARG A 135 15.08 6.61 5.15
C ARG A 135 16.05 5.74 4.37
N ALA A 136 15.75 4.46 4.19
CA ALA A 136 16.55 3.53 3.40
C ALA A 136 16.39 3.73 1.88
N GLY A 137 15.65 4.76 1.44
CA GLY A 137 15.37 5.01 0.01
C GLY A 137 14.29 4.12 -0.57
N GLY A 138 13.51 3.45 0.28
CA GLY A 138 12.39 2.62 -0.12
C GLY A 138 11.32 3.44 -0.84
N GLN A 139 10.96 3.05 -2.05
CA GLN A 139 9.89 3.72 -2.79
C GLN A 139 8.53 3.19 -2.32
N HIS A 140 7.73 4.07 -1.73
CA HIS A 140 6.31 3.84 -1.56
C HIS A 140 5.64 3.95 -2.93
N LEU A 141 5.09 2.85 -3.41
CA LEU A 141 4.28 2.89 -4.62
C LEU A 141 2.83 3.11 -4.16
N PRO A 142 2.25 4.30 -4.39
CA PRO A 142 0.87 4.55 -4.00
C PRO A 142 0.00 3.49 -4.68
N ALA A 143 -0.86 2.83 -3.89
CA ALA A 143 -1.85 1.94 -4.45
C ALA A 143 -2.68 2.75 -5.46
N PRO A 144 -3.01 2.20 -6.65
CA PRO A 144 -4.03 2.82 -7.48
C PRO A 144 -5.28 3.00 -6.61
N PRO A 145 -5.96 4.17 -6.69
CA PRO A 145 -7.12 4.45 -5.85
C PRO A 145 -8.07 3.27 -5.97
N THR A 146 -8.57 2.82 -4.81
CA THR A 146 -9.39 1.62 -4.63
C THR A 146 -10.64 1.69 -5.49
N ALA A 147 -10.52 1.40 -6.79
CA ALA A 147 -11.61 0.90 -7.57
C ALA A 147 -11.98 -0.41 -6.88
N VAL A 148 -13.20 -0.48 -6.36
CA VAL A 148 -13.84 -1.73 -5.98
C VAL A 148 -13.61 -2.69 -7.14
N ARG A 149 -12.62 -3.60 -7.02
CA ARG A 149 -12.34 -4.60 -8.05
C ARG A 149 -13.44 -5.64 -7.95
N ALA A 150 -14.63 -5.29 -8.45
CA ALA A 150 -15.53 -6.27 -9.04
C ALA A 150 -14.68 -7.06 -10.05
N SER A 151 -14.59 -8.38 -9.87
CA SER A 151 -13.78 -9.33 -10.63
C SER A 151 -13.24 -8.77 -11.97
N ALA A 152 -12.07 -8.13 -11.92
CA ALA A 152 -11.49 -7.55 -13.12
C ALA A 152 -10.93 -8.71 -13.94
N ARG A 153 -11.68 -9.10 -14.99
CA ARG A 153 -11.16 -9.93 -16.08
C ARG A 153 -9.83 -9.33 -16.53
N PRO A 154 -8.77 -10.14 -16.74
CA PRO A 154 -7.46 -9.62 -17.07
C PRO A 154 -7.51 -8.88 -18.40
N THR A 155 -7.31 -7.56 -18.38
CA THR A 155 -7.19 -6.76 -19.60
C THR A 155 -5.77 -6.90 -20.12
N VAL A 156 -5.60 -7.72 -21.17
CA VAL A 156 -4.32 -7.90 -21.87
C VAL A 156 -4.17 -6.77 -22.91
N LEU A 157 -3.11 -5.97 -22.79
CA LEU A 157 -2.74 -4.98 -23.81
C LEU A 157 -1.80 -5.64 -24.83
N ILE A 158 -2.33 -5.92 -26.03
CA ILE A 158 -1.55 -6.51 -27.13
C ILE A 158 -0.96 -5.38 -27.96
N VAL A 159 0.35 -5.15 -27.79
CA VAL A 159 1.10 -4.22 -28.65
C VAL A 159 1.81 -5.04 -29.71
N ASP A 160 1.18 -5.13 -30.88
CA ASP A 160 1.73 -5.77 -32.09
C ASP A 160 1.43 -4.86 -33.29
N ASP A 161 2.41 -4.63 -34.16
CA ASP A 161 2.29 -3.73 -35.33
C ASP A 161 1.44 -4.32 -36.46
N SER A 162 1.10 -5.61 -36.41
CA SER A 162 0.22 -6.27 -37.38
C SER A 162 -1.23 -6.38 -36.90
N ALA A 163 -2.15 -5.76 -37.65
CA ALA A 163 -3.58 -5.81 -37.37
C ALA A 163 -4.16 -7.25 -37.34
N SER A 164 -3.59 -8.15 -38.12
CA SER A 164 -4.01 -9.56 -38.22
C SER A 164 -3.67 -10.37 -36.97
N VAL A 165 -2.50 -10.13 -36.37
CA VAL A 165 -2.02 -10.84 -35.16
C VAL A 165 -2.84 -10.43 -33.94
N ARG A 166 -3.13 -9.12 -33.80
CA ARG A 166 -4.03 -8.62 -32.74
C ARG A 166 -5.39 -9.30 -32.75
N ARG A 167 -5.94 -9.60 -33.93
CA ARG A 167 -7.27 -10.22 -34.06
C ARG A 167 -7.28 -11.71 -33.70
N GLN A 168 -6.21 -12.44 -34.04
CA GLN A 168 -6.07 -13.86 -33.67
C GLN A 168 -5.90 -14.03 -32.15
N ILE A 169 -5.07 -13.20 -31.52
CA ILE A 169 -4.85 -13.25 -30.07
C ILE A 169 -6.12 -12.83 -29.31
N ALA A 170 -6.84 -11.80 -29.78
CA ALA A 170 -8.10 -11.37 -29.17
C ALA A 170 -9.23 -12.43 -29.24
N LEU A 171 -9.17 -13.36 -30.21
CA LEU A 171 -10.08 -14.51 -30.29
C LEU A 171 -9.66 -15.63 -29.33
N ALA A 172 -8.36 -15.88 -29.19
CA ALA A 172 -7.83 -16.91 -28.29
C ALA A 172 -8.04 -16.59 -26.81
N LEU A 173 -8.08 -15.31 -26.42
CA LEU A 173 -8.28 -14.86 -25.03
C LEU A 173 -9.76 -14.84 -24.58
N ARG A 174 -10.70 -15.31 -25.40
CA ARG A 174 -12.15 -15.32 -25.09
C ARG A 174 -12.68 -16.69 -24.61
N HIS A 175 -11.81 -17.67 -24.35
CA HIS A 175 -12.17 -18.96 -23.77
C HIS A 175 -11.51 -19.18 -22.41
#